data_AF-A0A840NR80-F1
#
_entry.id   AF-A0A840NR80-F1
#
_cell.length_a   1.000
_cell.length_b   1.000
_cell.length_c   1.000
_cell.angle_alpha   90.00
_cell.angle_beta   90.00
_cell.angle_gamma   90.00
#
_symmetry.space_group_name_H-M   'P 1'
#
loop_
_entity.id
_entity.type
_entity.pdbx_description
1 polymer ?
#
loop_
_entity_poly.entity_id
_entity_poly.type
_entity_poly.pdbx_seq_one_letter_code
_entity_poly.pdbx_strand_id
1 'polypeptide(L)'
;METTLLAEFLSSVVHDVELAIPFELRENITIHTSFKDCRLSSRDATTLGIILGELLTNSLNHAFLNQRSGHIYISFGPQQDG
;
A
#
# COMPACT_ATOMS: atom_id res chain seq x y z
N MET A 1 -9.98 17.09 -16.51
CA MET A 1 -9.70 16.44 -15.22
C MET A 1 -8.22 16.20 -15.13
N GLU A 2 -7.59 16.60 -14.03
CA GLU A 2 -6.20 16.27 -13.75
C GLU A 2 -6.09 14.76 -13.50
N THR A 3 -5.05 14.13 -14.05
CA THR A 3 -4.81 12.69 -13.91
C THR A 3 -3.44 12.44 -13.30
N THR A 4 -3.38 11.48 -12.39
CA THR A 4 -2.17 11.10 -11.64
C THR A 4 -1.70 9.72 -12.06
N LEU A 5 -0.37 9.51 -12.08
CA LEU A 5 0.22 8.18 -12.20
C LEU A 5 -0.05 7.41 -10.90
N LEU A 6 -0.96 6.46 -10.97
CA LEU A 6 -1.45 5.77 -9.78
C LEU A 6 -0.35 4.97 -9.08
N ALA A 7 0.54 4.34 -9.85
CA ALA A 7 1.64 3.54 -9.31
C ALA A 7 2.58 4.38 -8.42
N GLU A 8 2.91 5.60 -8.84
CA GLU A 8 3.73 6.53 -8.05
C GLU A 8 2.99 6.96 -6.78
N PHE A 9 1.72 7.35 -6.92
CA PHE A 9 0.90 7.79 -5.80
C PHE A 9 0.70 6.68 -4.75
N LEU A 10 0.36 5.46 -5.15
CA LEU A 10 0.20 4.34 -4.22
C LEU A 10 1.52 3.95 -3.57
N SER A 11 2.65 4.02 -4.30
CA SER A 11 3.98 3.83 -3.72
C SER A 11 4.28 4.85 -2.61
N SER A 12 3.92 6.12 -2.83
CA SER A 12 4.06 7.15 -1.79
C SER A 12 3.18 6.85 -0.57
N VAL A 13 1.93 6.43 -0.76
CA VAL A 13 1.03 6.04 0.36
C VAL A 13 1.62 4.89 1.17
N VAL A 14 2.14 3.85 0.51
CA VAL A 14 2.79 2.71 1.19
C VAL A 14 4.00 3.20 2.01
N HIS A 15 4.83 4.06 1.42
CA HIS A 15 6.01 4.61 2.09
C HIS A 15 5.63 5.44 3.32
N ASP A 16 4.61 6.30 3.22
CA ASP A 16 4.16 7.13 4.33
C ASP A 16 3.61 6.30 5.50
N VAL A 17 2.85 5.24 5.20
CA VAL A 17 2.35 4.30 6.23
C VAL A 17 3.51 3.54 6.88
N GLU A 18 4.46 3.06 6.07
CA GLU A 18 5.66 2.38 6.57
C GLU A 18 6.47 3.30 7.50
N LEU A 19 6.61 4.58 7.14
CA LEU A 19 7.28 5.60 7.95
C LEU A 19 6.58 5.87 9.29
N ALA A 20 5.26 5.72 9.35
CA ALA A 20 4.44 6.00 10.52
C ALA A 20 4.46 4.89 11.60
N ILE A 21 4.89 3.67 11.27
CA ILE A 21 4.95 2.55 12.23
C ILE A 21 6.29 2.47 12.98
N PRO A 22 6.31 1.83 14.18
CA PRO A 22 7.54 1.62 14.95
C PRO A 22 8.63 0.89 14.15
N PHE A 23 9.88 1.29 14.38
CA PHE A 23 11.04 0.77 13.66
C PHE A 23 11.19 -0.75 13.80
N GLU A 24 10.95 -1.29 15.00
CA GLU A 24 11.05 -2.73 15.29
C GLU A 24 10.04 -3.55 14.49
N LEU A 25 8.88 -2.96 14.17
CA LEU A 25 7.87 -3.61 13.35
C LEU A 25 8.29 -3.58 11.87
N ARG A 26 8.87 -2.47 11.42
CA ARG A 26 9.37 -2.31 10.04
C ARG A 26 10.49 -3.30 9.72
N GLU A 27 11.40 -3.58 10.64
CA GLU A 27 12.49 -4.56 10.41
C GLU A 27 11.98 -6.00 10.23
N ASN A 28 10.83 -6.33 10.81
CA ASN A 28 10.28 -7.69 10.80
C ASN A 28 9.30 -7.94 9.64
N ILE A 29 8.83 -6.88 8.97
CA ILE A 29 7.79 -6.98 7.93
C ILE A 29 8.36 -6.51 6.60
N THR A 30 8.24 -7.35 5.58
CA THR A 30 8.57 -6.95 4.20
C THR A 30 7.28 -6.65 3.43
N ILE A 31 7.17 -5.43 2.91
CA ILE A 31 6.06 -5.04 2.04
C ILE A 31 6.50 -5.19 0.57
N HIS A 32 5.74 -5.97 -0.18
CA HIS A 32 5.93 -6.19 -1.61
C HIS A 32 4.87 -5.41 -2.38
N THR A 33 5.29 -4.53 -3.29
CA THR A 33 4.39 -3.76 -4.15
C THR A 33 4.50 -4.19 -5.60
N SER A 34 3.36 -4.30 -6.28
CA SER A 34 3.27 -4.54 -7.73
C SER A 34 2.15 -3.71 -8.32
N PHE A 35 2.48 -2.47 -8.73
CA PHE A 35 1.53 -1.57 -9.36
C PHE A 35 1.78 -1.50 -10.87
N LYS A 36 0.74 -1.76 -11.65
CA LYS A 36 0.78 -1.58 -13.10
C LYS A 36 0.52 -0.13 -13.45
N ASP A 37 1.14 0.32 -14.54
CA ASP A 37 0.97 1.69 -15.03
C ASP A 37 -0.50 1.96 -15.37
N CYS A 38 -1.06 2.92 -14.65
CA CYS A 38 -2.43 3.36 -14.82
C CYS A 38 -2.51 4.84 -14.48
N ARG A 39 -3.23 5.61 -15.30
CA ARG A 39 -3.61 6.99 -14.98
C ARG A 39 -5.07 7.01 -14.59
N LEU A 40 -5.35 7.52 -13.40
CA LEU A 40 -6.71 7.76 -12.93
C LEU A 40 -6.92 9.24 -12.68
N SER A 41 -8.18 9.62 -12.51
CA SER A 41 -8.49 10.94 -11.99
C SER A 41 -7.88 11.11 -10.61
N SER A 42 -7.45 12.33 -10.27
CA SER A 42 -6.92 12.59 -8.93
C SER A 42 -7.92 12.24 -7.83
N ARG A 43 -9.23 12.42 -8.07
CA ARG A 43 -10.30 12.00 -7.14
C ARG A 43 -10.26 10.50 -6.87
N ASP A 44 -10.27 9.67 -7.92
CA ASP A 44 -10.30 8.21 -7.76
C ASP A 44 -8.99 7.69 -7.19
N ALA A 45 -7.85 8.26 -7.60
CA ALA A 45 -6.55 7.96 -7.03
C ALA A 45 -6.54 8.25 -5.52
N THR A 46 -7.02 9.41 -5.08
CA THR A 46 -7.14 9.74 -3.66
C THR A 46 -8.03 8.73 -2.92
N THR A 47 -9.19 8.35 -3.48
CA THR A 47 -10.05 7.34 -2.87
C THR A 47 -9.33 6.00 -2.70
N LEU A 48 -8.59 5.55 -3.71
CA LEU A 48 -7.79 4.32 -3.61
C LEU A 48 -6.66 4.44 -2.59
N GLY A 49 -5.99 5.59 -2.50
CA GLY A 49 -4.96 5.86 -1.50
C GLY A 49 -5.48 5.75 -0.07
N ILE A 50 -6.67 6.30 0.20
CA ILE A 50 -7.31 6.19 1.51
C ILE A 50 -7.60 4.72 1.84
N ILE A 51 -8.21 3.98 0.92
CA ILE A 51 -8.52 2.56 1.13
C ILE A 51 -7.24 1.76 1.40
N LEU A 52 -6.20 1.99 0.61
CA LEU A 52 -4.91 1.31 0.79
C LEU A 52 -4.28 1.63 2.14
N GLY A 53 -4.27 2.90 2.54
CA GLY A 53 -3.72 3.33 3.82
C GLY A 53 -4.40 2.66 5.02
N GLU A 54 -5.73 2.60 5.01
CA GLU A 54 -6.51 1.95 6.06
C GLU A 54 -6.27 0.44 6.13
N LEU A 55 -6.27 -0.25 4.97
CA LEU A 55 -6.02 -1.69 4.91
C LEU A 55 -4.60 -2.05 5.35
N LEU A 56 -3.60 -1.26 4.94
CA LEU A 56 -2.21 -1.48 5.31
C LEU A 56 -1.99 -1.20 6.80
N THR A 57 -2.54 -0.10 7.32
CA THR A 57 -2.47 0.24 8.75
C THR A 57 -3.09 -0.86 9.61
N ASN A 58 -4.27 -1.36 9.22
CA ASN A 58 -4.92 -2.46 9.92
C ASN A 58 -4.08 -3.75 9.88
N SER A 59 -3.47 -4.06 8.74
CA SER A 59 -2.61 -5.24 8.60
C SER A 59 -1.41 -5.15 9.53
N LEU A 60 -0.71 -4.00 9.54
CA LEU A 60 0.46 -3.78 10.40
C LEU A 60 0.10 -3.83 11.88
N ASN A 61 -1.00 -3.19 12.28
CA ASN A 61 -1.42 -3.10 13.68
C ASN A 61 -1.94 -4.42 14.26
N HIS A 62 -2.53 -5.28 13.43
CA HIS A 62 -3.26 -6.45 13.93
C HIS A 62 -2.70 -7.80 13.47
N ALA A 63 -2.06 -7.89 12.30
CA ALA A 63 -1.60 -9.18 11.79
C ALA A 63 -0.24 -9.63 12.37
N PHE A 64 0.58 -8.68 12.85
CA PHE A 64 1.97 -8.92 13.27
C PHE A 64 2.20 -8.70 14.78
N LEU A 65 1.18 -8.94 15.59
CA LEU A 65 1.28 -8.86 17.06
C LEU A 65 2.36 -9.81 17.61
N ASN A 66 3.02 -9.38 18.70
CA ASN A 66 4.10 -10.12 19.37
C ASN A 66 5.37 -10.34 18.50
N GLN A 67 5.80 -9.30 17.77
CA GLN A 67 7.06 -9.30 16.99
C GLN A 67 7.12 -10.41 15.94
N ARG A 68 5.97 -10.77 15.36
CA ARG A 68 5.94 -11.75 14.26
C ARG A 68 6.51 -11.10 13.00
N SER A 69 7.38 -11.84 12.32
CA SER A 69 7.81 -11.46 10.98
C SER A 69 6.80 -11.90 9.92
N GLY A 70 6.85 -11.26 8.76
CA GLY A 70 6.12 -11.76 7.60
C GLY A 70 6.06 -10.78 6.44
N HIS A 71 5.10 -11.04 5.56
CA HIS A 71 5.03 -10.40 4.26
C HIS A 71 3.64 -9.82 4.00
N ILE A 72 3.59 -8.60 3.47
CA ILE A 72 2.38 -7.98 2.94
C ILE A 72 2.55 -7.83 1.44
N TYR A 73 1.57 -8.28 0.67
CA TYR A 73 1.58 -8.16 -0.80
C TYR A 73 0.49 -7.20 -1.24
N ILE A 74 0.88 -6.16 -1.95
CA ILE A 74 -0.01 -5.11 -2.44
C ILE A 74 0.14 -5.05 -3.94
N SER A 75 -0.95 -5.19 -4.68
CA SER A 75 -0.93 -5.08 -6.13
C SER A 75 -2.13 -4.31 -6.65
N PHE A 76 -1.91 -3.62 -7.77
CA PHE A 76 -2.97 -2.91 -8.47
C PHE A 76 -2.74 -3.03 -9.97
N GLY A 77 -3.75 -3.51 -10.69
CA GLY A 77 -3.70 -3.70 -12.13
C GLY A 77 -4.63 -4.82 -12.60
N PRO A 78 -4.75 -5.03 -13.91
CA PRO A 78 -5.51 -6.13 -14.46
C PRO A 78 -4.94 -7.48 -13.99
N GLN A 79 -5.81 -8.35 -13.50
CA GLN A 79 -5.49 -9.74 -13.19
C GLN A 79 -5.55 -10.56 -14.48
N GLN A 80 -4.58 -11.43 -14.73
CA GLN A 80 -4.48 -12.19 -15.99
C GLN A 80 -5.62 -13.21 -16.20
N ASP A 81 -6.35 -13.57 -15.14
CA ASP A 81 -7.34 -14.67 -15.15
C ASP A 81 -8.77 -14.22 -14.80
N GLY A 82 -9.20 -13.06 -15.29
CA GLY A 82 -10.57 -12.54 -15.11
C GLY A 82 -11.61 -13.22 -16.00
#